data_AF-A0A6A3JVV9-F1
#
_entry.id   AF-A0A6A3JVV9-F1
#
_cell.length_a   1.000
_cell.length_b   1.000
_cell.length_c   1.000
_cell.angle_alpha   90.00
_cell.angle_beta   90.00
_cell.angle_gamma   90.00
#
_symmetry.space_group_name_H-M   'P 1'
#
loop_
_entity.id
_entity.type
_entity.pdbx_description
1 polymer ?
#
loop_
_entity_poly.entity_id
_entity_poly.type
_entity_poly.pdbx_seq_one_letter_code
_entity_poly.pdbx_strand_id
1 'polypeptide(L)'
;MDIWHKLWATFRWLESTITWVRTIDLHAAKPSSVFADAADYNVDDVCTCLQYANLQDEEELVLLRFAMKRELEDVCITAALDVICSEVDARPDSLPTRTFTPQLMAMDDDAARVAWLESNDIVKDATNHIVGAVLLGGDHWCALCISLERWTYTVMDPRNDKKSIDLLDELFKNVFNPLLNQDKRWKRVVNRDYQQMDGVSCGIWVLAFIESYLYQSYDAPGDVDYLRYRYLVKVLLA
;
A
#
# COMPACT_ATOMS: atom_id res chain seq x y z
N MET A 1 3.85 24.07 21.12
CA MET A 1 4.96 23.12 20.95
C MET A 1 6.05 23.86 20.18
N ASP A 2 7.25 24.00 20.76
CA ASP A 2 8.32 24.87 20.29
C ASP A 2 8.97 24.32 19.01
N ILE A 3 9.30 25.19 18.04
CA ILE A 3 9.88 24.84 16.73
C ILE A 3 11.17 24.03 16.91
N TRP A 4 11.95 24.33 17.94
CA TRP A 4 13.16 23.59 18.28
C TRP A 4 12.90 22.13 18.67
N HIS A 5 11.79 21.85 19.35
CA HIS A 5 11.43 20.49 19.74
C HIS A 5 11.00 19.66 18.51
N LYS A 6 10.28 20.28 17.56
CA LYS A 6 9.93 19.62 16.29
C LYS A 6 11.17 19.29 15.47
N LEU A 7 12.04 20.28 15.23
CA LEU A 7 13.28 20.09 14.47
C LEU A 7 14.17 18.99 15.08
N TRP A 8 14.33 18.99 16.40
CA TRP A 8 15.16 18.00 17.08
C TRP A 8 14.58 16.58 16.98
N ALA A 9 13.26 16.43 17.06
CA ALA A 9 12.59 15.15 16.86
C ALA A 9 12.78 14.63 15.43
N THR A 10 12.64 15.52 14.43
CA THR A 10 12.86 15.21 13.02
C THR A 10 14.29 14.74 12.74
N PHE A 11 15.30 15.45 13.25
CA PHE A 11 16.70 15.03 13.11
C PHE A 11 16.95 13.65 13.71
N ARG A 12 16.41 13.38 14.90
CA ARG A 12 16.55 12.05 15.53
C ARG A 12 15.86 10.96 14.74
N TRP A 13 14.71 11.24 14.14
CA TRP A 13 14.02 10.27 13.28
C TRP A 13 14.86 9.96 12.05
N LEU A 14 15.41 10.97 11.39
CA LEU A 14 16.29 10.78 10.25
C LEU A 14 17.53 9.95 10.60
N GLU A 15 18.24 10.30 11.67
CA GLU A 15 19.41 9.53 12.13
C GLU A 15 19.06 8.08 12.46
N SER A 16 17.90 7.87 13.10
CA SER A 16 17.41 6.52 13.42
C SER A 16 17.08 5.73 12.17
N THR A 17 16.46 6.37 11.17
CA THR A 17 16.15 5.74 9.87
C THR A 17 17.43 5.36 9.12
N ILE A 18 18.41 6.27 9.01
CA ILE A 18 19.71 5.97 8.38
C ILE A 18 20.42 4.82 9.11
N THR A 19 20.39 4.83 10.44
CA THR A 19 20.99 3.76 11.24
C THR A 19 20.29 2.42 10.98
N TRP A 20 18.95 2.40 10.97
CA TRP A 20 18.16 1.22 10.70
C TRP A 20 18.38 0.66 9.30
N VAL A 21 18.42 1.51 8.26
CA VAL A 21 18.71 1.13 6.87
C VAL A 21 20.00 0.30 6.78
N ARG A 22 21.04 0.71 7.52
CA ARG A 22 22.34 0.01 7.57
C ARG A 22 22.29 -1.35 8.29
N THR A 23 21.23 -1.65 9.04
CA THR A 23 21.06 -2.92 9.75
C THR A 23 20.25 -3.96 8.97
N ILE A 24 19.62 -3.57 7.86
CA ILE A 24 18.81 -4.48 7.06
C ILE A 24 19.71 -5.45 6.29
N ASP A 25 19.50 -6.74 6.51
CA ASP A 25 20.17 -7.79 5.75
C ASP A 25 19.37 -8.13 4.48
N LEU A 26 19.71 -7.45 3.39
CA LEU A 26 19.06 -7.62 2.07
C LEU A 26 19.25 -9.04 1.50
N HIS A 27 20.31 -9.75 1.90
CA HIS A 27 20.62 -11.09 1.40
C HIS A 27 19.87 -12.18 2.19
N ALA A 28 19.60 -11.96 3.47
CA ALA A 28 18.82 -12.89 4.30
C ALA A 28 17.34 -12.94 3.91
N ALA A 29 16.78 -11.82 3.43
CA ALA A 29 15.37 -11.70 3.08
C ALA A 29 14.92 -12.65 1.96
N LYS A 30 15.85 -13.07 1.07
CA LYS A 30 15.62 -13.95 -0.09
C LYS A 30 14.26 -13.71 -0.78
N PRO A 31 13.96 -12.45 -1.14
CA PRO A 31 12.71 -12.12 -1.80
C PRO A 31 12.61 -12.85 -3.15
N SER A 32 11.38 -13.23 -3.49
CA SER A 32 11.04 -13.73 -4.81
C SER A 32 11.03 -12.63 -5.87
N SER A 33 10.72 -13.00 -7.12
CA SER A 33 10.93 -12.18 -8.31
C SER A 33 10.40 -10.73 -8.21
N VAL A 34 9.13 -10.54 -7.84
CA VAL A 34 8.49 -9.20 -7.77
C VAL A 34 9.11 -8.32 -6.70
N PHE A 35 9.65 -8.91 -5.63
CA PHE A 35 10.18 -8.18 -4.48
C PHE A 35 11.70 -8.07 -4.47
N ALA A 36 12.40 -8.63 -5.46
CA ALA A 36 13.86 -8.73 -5.47
C ALA A 36 14.58 -7.47 -5.94
N ASP A 37 13.86 -6.48 -6.46
CA ASP A 37 14.37 -5.20 -6.95
C ASP A 37 15.14 -4.40 -5.88
N ALA A 38 14.77 -4.52 -4.60
CA ALA A 38 15.49 -3.81 -3.55
C ALA A 38 16.86 -4.39 -3.18
N ALA A 39 17.21 -5.59 -3.66
CA ALA A 39 18.54 -6.16 -3.49
C ALA A 39 19.60 -5.42 -4.33
N ASP A 40 19.19 -4.68 -5.36
CA ASP A 40 20.09 -3.95 -6.26
C ASP A 40 20.40 -2.52 -5.77
N TYR A 41 19.67 -2.01 -4.76
CA TYR A 41 19.94 -0.68 -4.22
C TYR A 41 21.20 -0.66 -3.36
N ASN A 42 22.08 0.28 -3.66
CA ASN A 42 23.22 0.58 -2.82
C ASN A 42 22.77 1.32 -1.55
N VAL A 43 23.01 0.71 -0.39
CA VAL A 43 22.66 1.25 0.94
C VAL A 43 23.25 2.64 1.17
N ASP A 44 24.46 2.91 0.68
CA ASP A 44 25.10 4.23 0.83
C ASP A 44 24.40 5.31 0.01
N ASP A 45 23.89 4.97 -1.18
CA ASP A 45 23.13 5.89 -2.02
C ASP A 45 21.78 6.21 -1.37
N VAL A 46 21.10 5.20 -0.81
CA VAL A 46 19.85 5.39 -0.04
C VAL A 46 20.09 6.28 1.18
N CYS A 47 21.17 6.04 1.93
CA CYS A 47 21.55 6.89 3.07
C CYS A 47 21.82 8.34 2.63
N THR A 48 22.43 8.52 1.46
CA THR A 48 22.71 9.84 0.89
C THR A 48 21.40 10.54 0.51
N CYS A 49 20.47 9.86 -0.18
CA CYS A 49 19.14 10.40 -0.47
C CYS A 49 18.40 10.85 0.79
N LEU A 50 18.42 10.02 1.84
CA LEU A 50 17.82 10.35 3.13
C LEU A 50 18.44 11.61 3.76
N GLN A 51 19.76 11.80 3.66
CA GLN A 51 20.43 13.01 4.17
C GLN A 51 19.98 14.29 3.47
N TYR A 52 19.52 14.19 2.21
CA TYR A 52 19.00 15.29 1.42
C TYR A 52 17.47 15.38 1.40
N ALA A 53 16.77 14.51 2.14
CA ALA A 53 15.31 14.58 2.27
C ALA A 53 14.88 15.95 2.80
N ASN A 54 13.77 16.48 2.29
CA ASN A 54 13.29 17.79 2.65
C ASN A 54 12.64 17.74 4.04
N LEU A 55 13.45 17.97 5.08
CA LEU A 55 13.01 17.93 6.49
C LEU A 55 11.99 19.02 6.87
N GLN A 56 11.62 19.90 5.94
CA GLN A 56 10.56 20.90 6.12
C GLN A 56 9.21 20.44 5.54
N ASP A 57 9.21 19.39 4.73
CA ASP A 57 7.99 18.80 4.19
C ASP A 57 7.43 17.77 5.17
N GLU A 58 6.26 18.07 5.76
CA GLU A 58 5.63 17.18 6.73
C GLU A 58 5.20 15.85 6.08
N GLU A 59 4.90 15.81 4.77
CA GLU A 59 4.53 14.59 4.05
C GLU A 59 5.75 13.69 3.82
N GLU A 60 6.88 14.25 3.38
CA GLU A 60 8.13 13.48 3.23
C GLU A 60 8.59 12.90 4.57
N LEU A 61 8.41 13.63 5.67
CA LEU A 61 8.74 13.13 7.01
C LEU A 61 7.87 11.96 7.45
N VAL A 62 6.61 11.90 7.01
CA VAL A 62 5.72 10.76 7.28
C VAL A 62 6.22 9.52 6.55
N LEU A 63 6.88 9.63 5.39
CA LEU A 63 7.45 8.48 4.69
C LEU A 63 8.53 7.75 5.51
N LEU A 64 9.23 8.45 6.41
CA LEU A 64 10.20 7.82 7.34
C LEU A 64 9.53 6.81 8.29
N ARG A 65 8.20 6.79 8.41
CA ARG A 65 7.44 5.80 9.18
C ARG A 65 7.61 4.38 8.67
N PHE A 66 8.00 4.17 7.41
CA PHE A 66 8.37 2.85 6.92
C PHE A 66 9.47 2.22 7.78
N ALA A 67 10.45 3.01 8.25
CA ALA A 67 11.55 2.55 9.10
C ALA A 67 11.16 2.25 10.57
N MET A 68 9.92 2.51 10.96
CA MET A 68 9.47 2.38 12.35
C MET A 68 8.58 1.14 12.53
N LYS A 69 8.74 0.41 13.63
CA LYS A 69 7.87 -0.73 14.01
C LYS A 69 6.50 -0.27 14.53
N ARG A 70 5.70 0.32 13.64
CA ARG A 70 4.36 0.85 13.90
C ARG A 70 3.49 0.79 12.63
N GLU A 71 2.18 0.97 12.82
CA GLU A 71 1.23 1.07 11.72
C GLU A 71 1.58 2.23 10.78
N LEU A 72 1.39 2.01 9.49
CA LEU A 72 1.58 3.03 8.46
C LEU A 72 0.43 4.02 8.47
N GLU A 73 0.74 5.25 8.11
CA GLU A 73 -0.22 6.34 7.95
C GLU A 73 -0.69 6.42 6.49
N ASP A 74 -1.83 7.07 6.24
CA ASP A 74 -2.47 7.18 4.91
C ASP A 74 -1.52 7.69 3.82
N VAL A 75 -0.63 8.64 4.19
CA VAL A 75 0.38 9.21 3.28
C VAL A 75 1.37 8.13 2.82
N CYS A 76 1.85 7.26 3.71
CA CYS A 76 2.75 6.15 3.36
C CYS A 76 2.07 5.17 2.39
N ILE A 77 0.81 4.82 2.68
CA ILE A 77 0.04 3.87 1.88
C ILE A 77 -0.24 4.45 0.49
N THR A 78 -0.67 5.71 0.43
CA THR A 78 -0.98 6.38 -0.85
C THR A 78 0.27 6.51 -1.70
N ALA A 79 1.37 7.03 -1.14
CA ALA A 79 2.62 7.19 -1.88
C ALA A 79 3.17 5.85 -2.41
N ALA A 80 3.12 4.79 -1.60
CA ALA A 80 3.56 3.47 -2.07
C ALA A 80 2.63 2.88 -3.15
N LEU A 81 1.31 3.05 -3.04
CA LEU A 81 0.37 2.59 -4.07
C LEU A 81 0.57 3.32 -5.39
N ASP A 82 0.84 4.62 -5.36
CA ASP A 82 1.11 5.41 -6.57
C ASP A 82 2.36 4.92 -7.29
N VAL A 83 3.43 4.65 -6.55
CA VAL A 83 4.67 4.08 -7.14
C VAL A 83 4.43 2.69 -7.70
N ILE A 84 3.80 1.78 -6.94
CA ILE A 84 3.48 0.41 -7.38
C ILE A 84 2.66 0.45 -8.68
N CYS A 85 1.61 1.27 -8.73
CA CYS A 85 0.74 1.32 -9.91
C CYS A 85 1.42 1.97 -11.10
N SER A 86 2.25 3.01 -10.88
CA SER A 86 3.07 3.62 -11.92
C SER A 86 4.05 2.61 -12.55
N GLU A 87 4.75 1.84 -11.72
CA GLU A 87 5.67 0.79 -12.18
C GLU A 87 4.95 -0.32 -12.95
N VAL A 88 3.77 -0.75 -12.47
CA VAL A 88 2.94 -1.74 -13.14
C VAL A 88 2.48 -1.23 -14.51
N ASP A 89 2.00 0.01 -14.57
CA ASP A 89 1.45 0.63 -15.78
C ASP A 89 2.54 0.98 -16.81
N ALA A 90 3.79 1.14 -16.37
CA ALA A 90 4.95 1.35 -17.24
C ALA A 90 5.44 0.07 -17.94
N ARG A 91 4.91 -1.11 -17.60
CA ARG A 91 5.32 -2.38 -18.22
C ARG A 91 4.84 -2.45 -19.68
N PRO A 92 5.56 -3.19 -20.54
CA PRO A 92 5.03 -3.51 -21.85
C PRO A 92 3.70 -4.24 -21.72
N ASP A 93 2.70 -3.83 -22.51
CA ASP A 93 1.37 -4.44 -22.61
C ASP A 93 0.50 -4.37 -21.34
N SER A 94 0.87 -3.58 -20.32
CA SER A 94 -0.02 -3.32 -19.18
C SER A 94 -1.16 -2.39 -19.54
N LEU A 95 -2.34 -2.67 -18.99
CA LEU A 95 -3.48 -1.76 -19.04
C LEU A 95 -3.53 -0.94 -17.73
N PRO A 96 -3.92 0.35 -17.80
CA PRO A 96 -3.90 1.24 -16.65
C PRO A 96 -4.62 0.69 -15.43
N THR A 97 -3.99 0.85 -14.28
CA THR A 97 -4.53 0.51 -12.97
C THR A 97 -5.16 1.75 -12.35
N ARG A 98 -6.38 1.61 -11.82
CA ARG A 98 -7.02 2.66 -11.02
C ARG A 98 -6.79 2.39 -9.54
N THR A 99 -6.40 3.43 -8.81
CA THR A 99 -6.22 3.38 -7.36
C THR A 99 -7.31 4.18 -6.66
N PHE A 100 -7.78 3.70 -5.51
CA PHE A 100 -8.54 4.54 -4.58
C PHE A 100 -7.75 4.70 -3.28
N THR A 101 -7.85 5.88 -2.68
CA THR A 101 -7.07 6.24 -1.50
C THR A 101 -7.83 5.91 -0.22
N PRO A 102 -7.14 5.87 0.94
CA PRO A 102 -7.79 5.69 2.24
C PRO A 102 -8.91 6.70 2.54
N GLN A 103 -8.87 7.88 1.89
CA GLN A 103 -9.91 8.93 1.96
C GLN A 103 -11.32 8.40 1.69
N LEU A 104 -11.48 7.34 0.88
CA LEU A 104 -12.77 6.70 0.63
C LEU A 104 -13.46 6.28 1.95
N MET A 105 -12.69 5.80 2.93
CA MET A 105 -13.22 5.36 4.21
C MET A 105 -13.51 6.50 5.18
N ALA A 106 -13.00 7.71 4.91
CA ALA A 106 -13.32 8.91 5.68
C ALA A 106 -14.70 9.49 5.33
N MET A 107 -15.36 8.99 4.28
CA MET A 107 -16.71 9.41 3.91
C MET A 107 -17.76 8.86 4.89
N ASP A 108 -18.78 9.67 5.17
CA ASP A 108 -19.80 9.40 6.19
C ASP A 108 -20.64 8.14 5.89
N ASP A 109 -20.98 7.90 4.62
CA ASP A 109 -21.84 6.80 4.19
C ASP A 109 -21.52 6.26 2.78
N ASP A 110 -22.20 5.18 2.38
CA ASP A 110 -21.98 4.53 1.08
C ASP A 110 -22.36 5.43 -0.11
N ALA A 111 -23.36 6.32 0.02
CA ALA A 111 -23.73 7.24 -1.05
C ALA A 111 -22.65 8.30 -1.29
N ALA A 112 -22.05 8.82 -0.21
CA ALA A 112 -20.90 9.71 -0.27
C ALA A 112 -19.67 9.02 -0.89
N ARG A 113 -19.43 7.74 -0.56
CA ARG A 113 -18.37 6.94 -1.17
C ARG A 113 -18.56 6.75 -2.67
N VAL A 114 -19.77 6.43 -3.10
CA VAL A 114 -20.14 6.32 -4.52
C VAL A 114 -19.90 7.64 -5.25
N ALA A 115 -20.42 8.75 -4.72
CA ALA A 115 -20.24 10.07 -5.31
C ALA A 115 -18.76 10.48 -5.41
N TRP A 116 -17.95 10.10 -4.41
CA TRP A 116 -16.50 10.34 -4.43
C TRP A 116 -15.80 9.53 -5.54
N LEU A 117 -16.13 8.25 -5.69
CA LEU A 117 -15.57 7.40 -6.75
C LEU A 117 -15.93 7.91 -8.15
N GLU A 118 -17.16 8.39 -8.35
CA GLU A 118 -17.60 9.01 -9.60
C GLU A 118 -16.86 10.33 -9.88
N SER A 119 -16.73 11.19 -8.87
CA SER A 119 -16.09 12.51 -9.00
C SER A 119 -14.59 12.42 -9.29
N ASN A 120 -13.95 11.29 -8.98
CA ASN A 120 -12.54 11.02 -9.23
C ASN A 120 -12.31 10.07 -10.42
N ASP A 121 -13.34 9.76 -11.21
CA ASP A 121 -13.28 8.88 -12.40
C ASP A 121 -12.59 7.52 -12.13
N ILE A 122 -12.72 6.99 -10.91
CA ILE A 122 -12.04 5.74 -10.49
C ILE A 122 -12.64 4.52 -11.18
N VAL A 123 -13.96 4.52 -11.40
CA VAL A 123 -14.69 3.34 -11.89
C VAL A 123 -15.11 3.46 -13.36
N LYS A 124 -15.60 4.63 -13.76
CA LYS A 124 -16.31 4.85 -15.04
C LYS A 124 -15.50 4.42 -16.28
N ASP A 125 -14.20 4.66 -16.27
CA ASP A 125 -13.28 4.36 -17.38
C ASP A 125 -12.21 3.33 -17.02
N ALA A 126 -12.40 2.61 -15.90
CA ALA A 126 -11.52 1.51 -15.55
C ALA A 126 -11.71 0.36 -16.53
N THR A 127 -10.61 -0.21 -17.03
CA THR A 127 -10.64 -1.31 -18.02
C THR A 127 -9.98 -2.59 -17.53
N ASN A 128 -9.10 -2.50 -16.53
CA ASN A 128 -8.32 -3.63 -16.06
C ASN A 128 -8.46 -3.88 -14.56
N HIS A 129 -7.80 -3.05 -13.74
CA HIS A 129 -7.74 -3.22 -12.29
C HIS A 129 -8.19 -1.96 -11.56
N ILE A 130 -8.90 -2.16 -10.46
CA ILE A 130 -9.15 -1.13 -9.45
C ILE A 130 -8.63 -1.69 -8.13
N VAL A 131 -7.69 -1.02 -7.48
CA VAL A 131 -7.05 -1.51 -6.25
C VAL A 131 -6.98 -0.41 -5.21
N GLY A 132 -6.94 -0.79 -3.94
CA GLY A 132 -6.70 0.16 -2.87
C GLY A 132 -6.63 -0.49 -1.50
N ALA A 133 -6.03 0.27 -0.60
CA ALA A 133 -5.98 -0.03 0.82
C ALA A 133 -7.18 0.58 1.53
N VAL A 134 -7.75 -0.18 2.46
CA VAL A 134 -8.96 0.18 3.21
C VAL A 134 -8.61 0.24 4.68
N LEU A 135 -8.76 1.41 5.30
CA LEU A 135 -8.61 1.57 6.75
C LEU A 135 -9.91 1.22 7.45
N LEU A 136 -9.91 0.12 8.20
CA LEU A 136 -11.06 -0.34 9.00
C LEU A 136 -10.81 -0.04 10.47
N GLY A 137 -11.85 0.42 11.18
CA GLY A 137 -11.77 0.69 12.62
C GLY A 137 -10.86 1.86 13.03
N GLY A 138 -10.21 2.52 12.07
CA GLY A 138 -9.29 3.64 12.30
C GLY A 138 -7.83 3.23 12.51
N ASP A 139 -7.52 1.94 12.58
CA ASP A 139 -6.16 1.43 12.86
C ASP A 139 -5.76 0.20 12.03
N HIS A 140 -6.68 -0.41 11.27
CA HIS A 140 -6.42 -1.69 10.62
C HIS A 140 -6.51 -1.61 9.09
N TRP A 141 -5.37 -1.79 8.43
CA TRP A 141 -5.28 -1.82 6.97
C TRP A 141 -5.70 -3.18 6.39
N CYS A 142 -6.57 -3.13 5.39
CA CYS A 142 -6.98 -4.25 4.55
C CYS A 142 -6.85 -3.89 3.06
N ALA A 143 -7.03 -4.84 2.17
CA ALA A 143 -7.00 -4.61 0.72
C ALA A 143 -8.30 -5.04 0.03
N LEU A 144 -8.70 -4.25 -0.97
CA LEU A 144 -9.72 -4.63 -1.96
C LEU A 144 -9.13 -4.43 -3.36
N CYS A 145 -9.10 -5.51 -4.14
CA CYS A 145 -8.62 -5.51 -5.53
C CYS A 145 -9.70 -6.06 -6.46
N ILE A 146 -10.00 -5.36 -7.54
CA ILE A 146 -11.04 -5.68 -8.50
C ILE A 146 -10.37 -5.91 -9.86
N SER A 147 -10.66 -7.03 -10.51
CA SER A 147 -10.30 -7.31 -11.90
C SER A 147 -11.55 -7.28 -12.76
N LEU A 148 -11.60 -6.34 -13.69
CA LEU A 148 -12.68 -6.16 -14.64
C LEU A 148 -12.61 -7.20 -15.77
N GLU A 149 -11.40 -7.63 -16.13
CA GLU A 149 -11.20 -8.70 -17.10
C GLU A 149 -11.74 -10.04 -16.58
N ARG A 150 -11.40 -10.39 -15.33
CA ARG A 150 -11.75 -11.69 -14.71
C ARG A 150 -13.09 -11.68 -14.00
N TRP A 151 -13.71 -10.52 -13.85
CA TRP A 151 -14.93 -10.31 -13.05
C TRP A 151 -14.77 -10.85 -11.64
N THR A 152 -13.62 -10.57 -11.03
CA THR A 152 -13.29 -10.98 -9.66
C THR A 152 -13.05 -9.77 -8.78
N TYR A 153 -13.55 -9.82 -7.56
CA TYR A 153 -13.06 -8.95 -6.49
C TYR A 153 -12.41 -9.80 -5.41
N THR A 154 -11.22 -9.39 -5.02
CA THR A 154 -10.39 -10.07 -4.03
C THR A 154 -10.28 -9.19 -2.81
N VAL A 155 -10.63 -9.76 -1.66
CA VAL A 155 -10.44 -9.12 -0.36
C VAL A 155 -9.30 -9.80 0.37
N MET A 156 -8.48 -9.02 1.07
CA MET A 156 -7.39 -9.52 1.90
C MET A 156 -7.38 -8.75 3.21
N ASP A 157 -7.34 -9.49 4.30
CA ASP A 157 -7.08 -8.97 5.63
C ASP A 157 -5.83 -9.68 6.20
N PRO A 158 -4.74 -8.95 6.52
CA PRO A 158 -3.54 -9.54 7.11
C PRO A 158 -3.80 -10.27 8.43
N ARG A 159 -4.84 -9.88 9.20
CA ARG A 159 -5.25 -10.56 10.43
C ARG A 159 -6.15 -11.77 10.17
N ASN A 160 -6.56 -12.00 8.92
CA ASN A 160 -7.53 -13.01 8.52
C ASN A 160 -8.87 -12.91 9.30
N ASP A 161 -9.23 -11.72 9.79
CA ASP A 161 -10.41 -11.51 10.61
C ASP A 161 -11.68 -11.53 9.76
N LYS A 162 -12.66 -12.32 10.20
CA LYS A 162 -13.90 -12.51 9.45
C LYS A 162 -14.70 -11.22 9.34
N LYS A 163 -14.75 -10.41 10.40
CA LYS A 163 -15.54 -9.18 10.42
C LYS A 163 -14.96 -8.16 9.44
N SER A 164 -13.65 -7.98 9.40
CA SER A 164 -12.98 -7.14 8.40
C SER A 164 -13.27 -7.61 6.97
N ILE A 165 -13.18 -8.93 6.74
CA ILE A 165 -13.44 -9.56 5.44
C ILE A 165 -14.91 -9.37 4.99
N ASP A 166 -15.85 -9.42 5.92
CA ASP A 166 -17.27 -9.18 5.65
C ASP A 166 -17.53 -7.68 5.35
N LEU A 167 -16.87 -6.76 6.05
CA LEU A 167 -16.95 -5.31 5.75
C LEU A 167 -16.38 -4.95 4.38
N LEU A 168 -15.28 -5.57 3.94
CA LEU A 168 -14.75 -5.39 2.58
C LEU A 168 -15.71 -5.92 1.51
N ASP A 169 -16.41 -7.01 1.81
CA ASP A 169 -17.43 -7.59 0.94
C ASP A 169 -18.63 -6.66 0.78
N GLU A 170 -19.08 -6.04 1.88
CA GLU A 170 -20.12 -5.00 1.89
C GLU A 170 -19.67 -3.75 1.12
N LEU A 171 -18.44 -3.29 1.32
CA LEU A 171 -17.87 -2.17 0.58
C LEU A 171 -17.90 -2.43 -0.93
N PHE A 172 -17.46 -3.61 -1.39
CA PHE A 172 -17.57 -3.96 -2.80
C PHE A 172 -19.03 -3.93 -3.28
N LYS A 173 -19.94 -4.60 -2.56
CA LYS A 173 -21.34 -4.75 -2.99
C LYS A 173 -22.12 -3.44 -3.03
N ASN A 174 -21.89 -2.56 -2.07
CA ASN A 174 -22.69 -1.34 -1.88
C ASN A 174 -22.07 -0.13 -2.56
N VAL A 175 -20.75 -0.10 -2.74
CA VAL A 175 -20.04 1.09 -3.25
C VAL A 175 -19.50 0.87 -4.66
N PHE A 176 -18.74 -0.21 -4.89
CA PHE A 176 -18.12 -0.43 -6.20
C PHE A 176 -19.07 -1.08 -7.19
N ASN A 177 -19.76 -2.15 -6.78
CA ASN A 177 -20.61 -2.92 -7.67
C ASN A 177 -21.65 -2.06 -8.37
N PRO A 178 -22.40 -1.13 -7.72
CA PRO A 178 -23.40 -0.28 -8.39
C PRO A 178 -22.87 0.53 -9.57
N LEU A 179 -21.58 0.90 -9.54
CA LEU A 179 -20.90 1.65 -10.59
C LEU A 179 -20.31 0.77 -11.70
N LEU A 180 -20.27 -0.54 -11.48
CA LEU A 180 -19.72 -1.54 -12.39
C LEU A 180 -20.82 -2.20 -13.25
N ASN A 181 -20.40 -2.98 -14.24
CA ASN A 181 -21.32 -3.70 -15.11
C ASN A 181 -22.14 -4.75 -14.33
N GLN A 182 -23.43 -4.47 -14.13
CA GLN A 182 -24.38 -5.31 -13.39
C GLN A 182 -24.76 -6.61 -14.10
N ASP A 183 -24.55 -6.71 -15.41
CA ASP A 183 -24.87 -7.93 -16.18
C ASP A 183 -23.83 -9.04 -15.94
N LYS A 184 -22.73 -8.71 -15.25
CA LYS A 184 -21.61 -9.62 -15.01
C LYS A 184 -21.74 -10.27 -13.65
N ARG A 185 -21.43 -11.56 -13.61
CA ARG A 185 -21.38 -12.33 -12.37
C ARG A 185 -20.02 -12.18 -11.72
N TRP A 186 -19.95 -11.34 -10.70
CA TRP A 186 -18.75 -11.15 -9.90
C TRP A 186 -18.42 -12.37 -9.04
N LYS A 187 -17.18 -12.84 -9.12
CA LYS A 187 -16.62 -13.89 -8.26
C LYS A 187 -15.85 -13.25 -7.11
N ARG A 188 -16.26 -13.58 -5.90
CA ARG A 188 -15.53 -13.25 -4.67
C ARG A 188 -14.31 -14.16 -4.49
N VAL A 189 -13.18 -13.57 -4.14
CA VAL A 189 -11.96 -14.28 -3.71
C VAL A 189 -11.52 -13.70 -2.36
N VAL A 190 -11.09 -14.56 -1.44
CA VAL A 190 -10.45 -14.14 -0.18
C VAL A 190 -9.02 -14.64 -0.23
N ASN A 191 -8.05 -13.73 -0.22
CA ASN A 191 -6.66 -14.12 -0.06
C ASN A 191 -6.36 -14.30 1.44
N ARG A 192 -5.70 -15.41 1.79
CA ARG A 192 -5.31 -15.74 3.16
C ARG A 192 -3.80 -15.96 3.32
N ASP A 193 -3.05 -15.83 2.23
CA ASP A 193 -1.63 -16.21 2.17
C ASP A 193 -0.73 -15.10 2.73
N TYR A 194 -1.20 -13.85 2.73
CA TYR A 194 -0.48 -12.69 3.25
C TYR A 194 -0.99 -12.39 4.66
N GLN A 195 -0.39 -13.05 5.65
CA GLN A 195 -0.81 -12.95 7.05
C GLN A 195 0.21 -12.18 7.88
N GLN A 196 -0.26 -11.22 8.66
CA GLN A 196 0.56 -10.57 9.68
C GLN A 196 0.67 -11.44 10.93
N MET A 197 1.87 -11.51 11.47
CA MET A 197 2.16 -12.17 12.76
C MET A 197 2.44 -11.18 13.88
N ASP A 198 2.68 -9.91 13.54
CA ASP A 198 2.83 -8.81 14.48
C ASP A 198 1.54 -7.98 14.57
N GLY A 199 1.53 -7.03 15.52
CA GLY A 199 0.39 -6.14 15.74
C GLY A 199 0.37 -4.89 14.87
N VAL A 200 1.38 -4.64 14.01
CA VAL A 200 1.66 -3.30 13.48
C VAL A 200 1.95 -3.23 11.98
N SER A 201 2.04 -4.36 11.29
CA SER A 201 2.51 -4.41 9.90
C SER A 201 1.39 -4.63 8.87
N CYS A 202 0.12 -4.43 9.26
CA CYS A 202 -1.03 -4.60 8.38
C CYS A 202 -0.86 -3.84 7.05
N GLY A 203 -0.42 -2.58 7.12
CA GLY A 203 -0.16 -1.75 5.94
C GLY A 203 0.91 -2.32 5.01
N ILE A 204 1.99 -2.89 5.56
CA ILE A 204 3.07 -3.50 4.78
C ILE A 204 2.57 -4.76 4.04
N TRP A 205 1.80 -5.60 4.72
CA TRP A 205 1.20 -6.79 4.11
C TRP A 205 0.16 -6.45 3.04
N VAL A 206 -0.60 -5.37 3.23
CA VAL A 206 -1.53 -4.84 2.24
C VAL A 206 -0.80 -4.40 0.97
N LEU A 207 0.28 -3.63 1.09
CA LEU A 207 1.10 -3.20 -0.05
C LEU A 207 1.69 -4.41 -0.80
N ALA A 208 2.29 -5.36 -0.06
CA ALA A 208 2.87 -6.57 -0.65
C ALA A 208 1.84 -7.41 -1.41
N PHE A 209 0.64 -7.55 -0.86
CA PHE A 209 -0.43 -8.27 -1.53
C PHE A 209 -0.93 -7.55 -2.78
N ILE A 210 -1.16 -6.24 -2.72
CA ILE A 210 -1.64 -5.46 -3.88
C ILE A 210 -0.63 -5.53 -5.02
N GLU A 211 0.65 -5.37 -4.71
CA GLU A 211 1.72 -5.51 -5.69
C GLU A 211 1.75 -6.92 -6.30
N SER A 212 1.73 -7.97 -5.46
CA SER A 212 1.64 -9.36 -5.93
C SER A 212 0.43 -9.62 -6.82
N TYR A 213 -0.72 -9.03 -6.46
CA TYR A 213 -1.95 -9.10 -7.22
C TYR A 213 -1.79 -8.45 -8.60
N LEU A 214 -1.20 -7.26 -8.69
CA LEU A 214 -0.98 -6.57 -9.96
C LEU A 214 0.05 -7.28 -10.85
N TYR A 215 1.12 -7.80 -10.26
CA TYR A 215 2.12 -8.58 -10.99
C TYR A 215 1.68 -10.01 -11.33
N GLN A 216 0.56 -10.47 -10.75
CA GLN A 216 0.07 -11.85 -10.86
C GLN A 216 1.11 -12.88 -10.37
N SER A 217 1.90 -12.51 -9.35
CA SER A 217 2.93 -13.35 -8.73
C SER A 217 2.75 -13.34 -7.21
N TYR A 218 2.18 -14.42 -6.66
CA TYR A 218 1.89 -14.55 -5.23
C TYR A 218 3.01 -15.24 -4.48
N ASP A 219 4.22 -14.71 -4.64
CA ASP A 219 5.40 -15.30 -4.05
C ASP A 219 5.64 -14.83 -2.61
N ALA A 220 6.51 -15.51 -1.87
CA ALA A 220 6.91 -15.14 -0.52
C ALA A 220 7.55 -13.73 -0.51
N PRO A 221 6.95 -12.73 0.17
CA PRO A 221 7.34 -11.34 0.03
C PRO A 221 8.63 -10.96 0.81
N GLY A 222 9.31 -11.94 1.41
CA GLY A 222 10.41 -11.71 2.34
C GLY A 222 9.91 -11.42 3.76
N ASP A 223 10.80 -10.95 4.64
CA ASP A 223 10.44 -10.50 5.97
C ASP A 223 9.90 -9.04 5.97
N VAL A 224 9.22 -8.67 7.06
CA VAL A 224 8.59 -7.35 7.20
C VAL A 224 9.61 -6.21 7.21
N ASP A 225 10.77 -6.40 7.82
CA ASP A 225 11.78 -5.34 7.93
C ASP A 225 12.40 -5.08 6.53
N TYR A 226 12.59 -6.12 5.71
CA TYR A 226 12.93 -5.99 4.29
C TYR A 226 11.86 -5.23 3.49
N LEU A 227 10.59 -5.61 3.62
CA LEU A 227 9.49 -4.95 2.89
C LEU A 227 9.35 -3.48 3.25
N ARG A 228 9.53 -3.15 4.53
CA ARG A 228 9.60 -1.76 5.02
C ARG A 228 10.71 -0.98 4.34
N TYR A 229 11.91 -1.56 4.25
CA TYR A 229 13.03 -0.93 3.58
C TYR A 229 12.74 -0.72 2.11
N ARG A 230 12.25 -1.76 1.44
CA ARG A 230 11.91 -1.73 0.02
C ARG A 230 10.90 -0.64 -0.31
N TYR A 231 9.79 -0.54 0.42
CA TYR A 231 8.79 0.49 0.17
C TYR A 231 9.29 1.90 0.51
N LEU A 232 10.12 2.05 1.55
CA LEU A 232 10.79 3.32 1.81
C LEU A 232 11.62 3.76 0.60
N VAL A 233 12.47 2.87 0.08
CA VAL A 233 13.36 3.19 -1.04
C VAL A 233 12.57 3.47 -2.32
N LYS A 234 11.54 2.67 -2.62
CA LYS A 234 10.66 2.91 -3.78
C LYS A 234 10.05 4.31 -3.76
N VAL A 235 9.50 4.73 -2.62
CA VAL A 235 8.86 6.05 -2.52
C VAL A 235 9.90 7.17 -2.53
N LEU A 236 11.08 6.97 -1.93
CA LEU A 236 12.14 7.98 -1.93
C LEU A 236 12.79 8.20 -3.30
N LEU A 237 12.76 7.21 -4.19
CA LEU A 237 13.44 7.25 -5.48
C LEU A 237 12.51 7.38 -6.69
N ALA A 238 11.19 7.45 -6.47
CA ALA A 238 10.19 7.67 -7.52
C ALA A 238 10.19 9.12 -8.02
#